data_AF-A0A1N7BX89-F1
#
_entry.id   AF-A0A1N7BX89-F1
#
_cell.length_a   1.000
_cell.length_b   1.000
_cell.length_c   1.000
_cell.angle_alpha   90.00
_cell.angle_beta   90.00
_cell.angle_gamma   90.00
#
_symmetry.space_group_name_H-M   'P 1'
#
loop_
_entity.id
_entity.type
_entity.pdbx_description
1 polymer ?
#
loop_
_entity_poly.entity_id
_entity_poly.type
_entity_poly.pdbx_seq_one_letter_code
_entity_poly.pdbx_strand_id
1 'polypeptide(L)'
;MAKNIRTLVAIAALPFAFGAGMAQASNAETCSLEVGYVKDAIVAGKFLGGTADANRTNMLAKVDAASAKLALNKPSDAIDILVAVAAKATELADAPKPKLESATDINNAATVAIACVGASQ
;
A
#
# COMPACT_ATOMS: atom_id res chain seq x y z
N MET A 1 11.97 65.37 -26.87
CA MET A 1 10.75 65.84 -27.55
C MET A 1 9.77 64.69 -27.64
N ALA A 2 8.52 64.92 -27.20
CA ALA A 2 7.27 64.17 -27.45
C ALA A 2 7.17 62.70 -27.01
N LYS A 3 6.00 62.12 -26.72
CA LYS A 3 4.71 62.50 -26.11
C LYS A 3 3.94 61.16 -26.02
N ASN A 4 3.31 60.90 -24.88
CA ASN A 4 2.41 59.79 -24.54
C ASN A 4 1.70 59.06 -25.70
N ILE A 5 1.72 57.72 -25.71
CA ILE A 5 0.62 56.90 -26.26
C ILE A 5 0.33 55.70 -25.33
N ARG A 6 -0.94 55.64 -24.92
CA ARG A 6 -1.62 54.64 -24.10
C ARG A 6 -1.87 53.34 -24.87
N THR A 7 -2.36 52.31 -24.15
CA THR A 7 -3.14 51.15 -24.66
C THR A 7 -2.30 50.07 -25.38
N LEU A 8 -2.41 48.75 -25.15
CA LEU A 8 -3.48 47.88 -24.68
C LEU A 8 -2.91 46.68 -23.91
N VAL A 9 -3.56 46.33 -22.80
CA VAL A 9 -3.49 45.01 -22.16
C VAL A 9 -4.13 43.99 -23.10
N ALA A 10 -3.35 43.07 -23.65
CA ALA A 10 -3.88 41.87 -24.30
C ALA A 10 -3.83 40.73 -23.28
N ILE A 11 -4.89 40.61 -22.47
CA ILE A 11 -5.19 39.36 -21.77
C ILE A 11 -5.65 38.39 -22.85
N ALA A 12 -4.71 37.62 -23.39
CA ALA A 12 -5.05 36.41 -24.12
C ALA A 12 -5.57 35.41 -23.07
N ALA A 13 -6.89 35.43 -22.87
CA ALA A 13 -7.61 34.37 -22.20
C ALA A 13 -7.49 33.11 -23.08
N LEU A 14 -6.38 32.39 -22.91
CA LEU A 14 -6.33 30.99 -23.29
C LEU A 14 -7.35 30.28 -22.42
N PRO A 15 -8.35 29.60 -22.99
CA PRO A 15 -9.06 28.59 -22.24
C PRO A 15 -7.99 27.57 -21.85
N PHE A 16 -7.58 27.58 -20.59
CA PHE A 16 -7.03 26.41 -19.96
C PHE A 16 -8.16 25.39 -20.08
N ALA A 17 -8.08 24.57 -21.13
CA ALA A 17 -8.70 23.28 -21.13
C ALA A 17 -8.08 22.57 -19.93
N PHE A 18 -8.73 22.71 -18.77
CA PHE A 18 -8.65 21.75 -17.71
C PHE A 18 -9.22 20.45 -18.28
N GLY A 19 -8.41 19.79 -19.11
CA GLY A 19 -8.35 18.35 -19.09
C GLY A 19 -7.88 18.02 -17.68
N ALA A 20 -8.82 17.99 -16.74
CA ALA A 20 -8.69 17.22 -15.53
C ALA A 20 -8.65 15.76 -15.99
N GLY A 21 -7.52 15.37 -16.58
CA GLY A 21 -7.03 14.03 -16.41
C GLY A 21 -6.88 13.92 -14.91
N MET A 22 -7.89 13.36 -14.25
CA MET A 22 -7.72 12.92 -12.89
C MET A 22 -6.52 12.00 -12.94
N ALA A 23 -5.39 12.45 -12.40
CA ALA A 23 -4.35 11.54 -11.99
C ALA A 23 -5.05 10.65 -10.98
N GLN A 24 -5.56 9.50 -11.43
CA GLN A 24 -6.04 8.48 -10.51
C GLN A 24 -4.84 8.18 -9.63
N ALA A 25 -4.98 8.50 -8.33
CA ALA A 25 -4.00 8.08 -7.34
C ALA A 25 -3.79 6.58 -7.57
N SER A 26 -2.53 6.18 -7.73
CA SER A 26 -2.23 4.78 -7.94
C SER A 26 -2.77 3.98 -6.74
N ASN A 27 -3.19 2.73 -6.97
CA ASN A 27 -3.57 1.82 -5.89
C ASN A 27 -2.50 1.74 -4.78
N ALA A 28 -1.23 1.99 -5.15
CA ALA A 28 -0.13 2.10 -4.22
C ALA A 28 -0.22 3.34 -3.33
N GLU A 29 -0.56 4.51 -3.85
CA GLU A 29 -0.71 5.73 -3.05
C GLU A 29 -1.91 5.63 -2.11
N THR A 30 -3.06 5.18 -2.62
CA THR A 30 -4.33 5.12 -1.88
C THR A 30 -4.27 4.17 -0.69
N CYS A 31 -3.62 3.00 -0.84
CA CYS A 31 -3.59 1.94 0.19
C CYS A 31 -2.21 1.71 0.80
N SER A 32 -1.26 2.63 0.60
CA SER A 32 0.11 2.52 1.14
C SER A 32 0.13 2.41 2.67
N LEU A 33 -0.75 3.16 3.33
CA LEU A 33 -0.84 3.21 4.78
C LEU A 33 -1.31 1.88 5.36
N GLU A 34 -2.39 1.32 4.80
CA GLU A 34 -2.98 0.06 5.26
C GLU A 34 -2.02 -1.11 5.03
N VAL A 35 -1.33 -1.15 3.89
CA VAL A 35 -0.27 -2.14 3.63
C VAL A 35 0.92 -1.94 4.58
N GLY A 36 1.22 -0.69 4.94
CA GLY A 36 2.21 -0.34 5.98
C GLY A 36 1.87 -0.93 7.35
N TYR A 37 0.61 -0.84 7.78
CA TYR A 37 0.18 -1.43 9.05
C TYR A 37 0.34 -2.95 9.10
N VAL A 38 0.27 -3.65 7.97
CA VAL A 38 0.59 -5.09 7.92
C VAL A 38 2.06 -5.33 8.25
N LYS A 39 2.98 -4.49 7.73
CA LYS A 39 4.41 -4.57 8.07
C LYS A 39 4.63 -4.29 9.55
N ASP A 40 4.01 -3.25 10.08
CA ASP A 40 4.15 -2.88 11.49
C ASP A 40 3.65 -4.00 12.41
N ALA A 41 2.52 -4.62 12.09
CA ALA A 41 2.00 -5.78 12.81
C ALA A 41 2.96 -6.99 12.76
N ILE A 42 3.61 -7.25 11.62
CA ILE A 42 4.63 -8.30 11.50
C ILE A 42 5.88 -7.95 12.32
N VAL A 43 6.31 -6.69 12.33
CA VAL A 43 7.47 -6.24 13.13
C VAL A 43 7.19 -6.37 14.63
N ALA A 44 5.99 -6.00 15.07
CA ALA A 44 5.54 -6.10 16.45
C ALA A 44 5.24 -7.54 16.90
N GLY A 45 4.98 -8.45 15.95
CA GLY A 45 4.67 -9.84 16.22
C GLY A 45 5.80 -10.57 16.96
N LYS A 46 5.42 -11.42 17.93
CA LYS A 46 6.36 -12.23 18.70
C LYS A 46 6.56 -13.61 18.06
N PHE A 47 7.63 -13.73 17.27
CA PHE A 47 8.05 -14.98 16.63
C PHE A 47 8.98 -15.78 17.55
N LEU A 48 8.74 -17.08 17.66
CA LEU A 48 9.42 -17.98 18.60
C LEU A 48 9.98 -19.22 17.88
N GLY A 49 11.18 -19.65 18.28
CA GLY A 49 11.86 -20.84 17.75
C GLY A 49 13.02 -20.54 16.79
N GLY A 50 13.74 -21.58 16.36
CA GLY A 50 15.02 -21.44 15.65
C GLY A 50 14.96 -20.76 14.28
N THR A 51 13.77 -20.68 13.66
CA THR A 51 13.57 -20.00 12.35
C THR A 51 12.63 -18.80 12.47
N ALA A 52 12.45 -18.25 13.68
CA ALA A 52 11.58 -17.11 13.95
C ALA A 52 11.91 -15.90 13.08
N ASP A 53 13.19 -15.51 13.04
CA ASP A 53 13.64 -14.37 12.24
C ASP A 53 13.44 -14.59 10.74
N ALA A 54 13.76 -15.79 10.23
CA ALA A 54 13.55 -16.13 8.83
C ALA A 54 12.06 -16.05 8.45
N ASN A 55 11.15 -16.53 9.30
CA ASN A 55 9.71 -16.42 9.08
C ASN A 55 9.25 -14.96 9.05
N ARG A 56 9.70 -14.14 10.02
CA ARG A 56 9.40 -12.71 10.06
C ARG A 56 9.90 -11.99 8.79
N THR A 57 11.16 -12.17 8.42
CA THR A 57 11.75 -11.55 7.22
C THR A 57 11.02 -11.99 5.95
N ASN A 58 10.69 -13.27 5.82
CA ASN A 58 9.93 -13.78 4.66
C ASN A 58 8.53 -13.16 4.58
N MET A 59 7.86 -12.93 5.72
CA MET A 59 6.56 -12.24 5.74
C MET A 59 6.70 -10.77 5.35
N LEU A 60 7.71 -10.05 5.85
CA LEU A 60 7.96 -8.66 5.46
C LEU A 60 8.23 -8.54 3.95
N ALA A 61 9.05 -9.44 3.39
CA ALA A 61 9.32 -9.48 1.95
C ALA A 61 8.05 -9.72 1.11
N LYS A 62 7.09 -10.51 1.63
CA LYS A 62 5.79 -10.66 0.97
C LYS A 62 4.98 -9.37 1.00
N VAL A 63 4.96 -8.64 2.11
CA VAL A 63 4.24 -7.36 2.16
C VAL A 63 4.89 -6.32 1.24
N ASP A 64 6.23 -6.30 1.14
CA ASP A 64 6.94 -5.49 0.15
C ASP A 64 6.56 -5.87 -1.29
N ALA A 65 6.43 -7.17 -1.57
CA ALA A 65 5.95 -7.66 -2.87
C ALA A 65 4.52 -7.22 -3.16
N ALA A 66 3.61 -7.22 -2.17
CA ALA A 66 2.25 -6.69 -2.33
C ALA A 66 2.29 -5.20 -2.68
N SER A 67 3.08 -4.37 -1.97
CA SER A 67 3.27 -2.96 -2.30
C SER A 67 3.77 -2.78 -3.74
N ALA A 68 4.74 -3.59 -4.17
CA ALA A 68 5.26 -3.54 -5.54
C ALA A 68 4.18 -3.90 -6.58
N LYS A 69 3.30 -4.86 -6.28
CA LYS A 69 2.16 -5.19 -7.16
C LYS A 69 1.17 -4.04 -7.29
N LEU A 70 0.89 -3.32 -6.20
CA LEU A 70 0.06 -2.11 -6.26
C LEU A 70 0.69 -1.03 -7.15
N ALA A 71 2.01 -0.83 -7.05
CA ALA A 71 2.73 0.15 -7.89
C ALA A 71 2.72 -0.24 -9.38
N LEU A 72 2.63 -1.54 -9.68
CA LEU A 72 2.49 -2.07 -11.04
C LEU A 72 1.02 -2.12 -11.52
N ASN A 73 0.09 -1.53 -10.77
CA ASN A 73 -1.35 -1.58 -11.00
C ASN A 73 -1.90 -3.01 -11.15
N LYS A 74 -1.42 -3.92 -10.28
CA LYS A 74 -1.86 -5.33 -10.17
C LYS A 74 -2.52 -5.57 -8.80
N PRO A 75 -3.69 -4.95 -8.53
CA PRO A 75 -4.34 -5.06 -7.22
C PRO A 75 -4.77 -6.49 -6.87
N SER A 76 -5.22 -7.31 -7.83
CA SER A 76 -5.53 -8.73 -7.59
C SER A 76 -4.31 -9.50 -7.07
N ASP A 77 -3.14 -9.35 -7.71
CA ASP A 77 -1.89 -9.98 -7.26
C ASP A 77 -1.51 -9.50 -5.84
N ALA A 78 -1.75 -8.22 -5.52
CA ALA A 78 -1.47 -7.67 -4.20
C ALA A 78 -2.39 -8.28 -3.13
N ILE A 79 -3.69 -8.41 -3.43
CA ILE A 79 -4.68 -9.05 -2.55
C ILE A 79 -4.27 -10.50 -2.28
N ASP A 80 -3.91 -11.28 -3.31
CA ASP A 80 -3.50 -12.67 -3.15
C ASP A 80 -2.29 -12.81 -2.22
N ILE A 81 -1.33 -11.89 -2.35
CA ILE A 81 -0.15 -11.85 -1.46
C ILE A 81 -0.56 -11.51 -0.02
N LEU A 82 -1.43 -10.52 0.19
CA LEU A 82 -1.92 -10.15 1.53
C LEU A 82 -2.71 -11.28 2.20
N VAL A 83 -3.54 -12.00 1.43
CA VAL A 83 -4.24 -13.21 1.89
C VAL A 83 -3.23 -14.29 2.29
N ALA A 84 -2.19 -14.50 1.49
CA ALA A 84 -1.14 -15.47 1.81
C ALA A 84 -0.32 -15.07 3.06
N VAL A 85 -0.17 -13.78 3.34
CA VAL A 85 0.45 -13.27 4.58
C VAL A 85 -0.43 -13.59 5.79
N ALA A 86 -1.72 -13.30 5.73
CA ALA A 86 -2.67 -13.63 6.80
C ALA A 86 -2.75 -15.14 7.06
N ALA A 87 -2.84 -15.95 6.00
CA ALA A 87 -2.84 -17.40 6.11
C ALA A 87 -1.56 -17.92 6.78
N LYS A 88 -0.39 -17.36 6.43
CA LYS A 88 0.88 -17.76 7.04
C LYS A 88 0.96 -17.33 8.51
N ALA A 89 0.41 -16.17 8.88
CA ALA A 89 0.34 -15.74 10.26
C ALA A 89 -0.47 -16.75 11.11
N THR A 90 -1.64 -17.16 10.63
CA THR A 90 -2.48 -18.18 11.27
C THR A 90 -1.75 -19.53 11.38
N GLU A 91 -1.15 -20.00 10.28
CA GLU A 91 -0.36 -21.24 10.28
C GLU A 91 0.75 -21.22 11.34
N LEU A 92 1.48 -20.10 11.44
CA LEU A 92 2.52 -19.93 12.46
C LEU A 92 1.95 -19.82 13.86
N ALA A 93 0.75 -19.26 14.05
CA ALA A 93 0.13 -19.17 15.37
C ALA A 93 -0.36 -20.53 15.89
N ASP A 94 -0.80 -21.41 14.99
CA ASP A 94 -1.28 -22.75 15.31
C ASP A 94 -0.14 -23.78 15.42
N ALA A 95 1.03 -23.48 14.85
CA ALA A 95 2.19 -24.36 14.89
C ALA A 95 2.80 -24.48 16.32
N PRO A 96 3.38 -25.64 16.68
CA PRO A 96 4.07 -25.82 17.96
C PRO A 96 5.38 -25.02 18.03
N LYS A 97 6.29 -25.21 17.06
CA LYS A 97 7.47 -24.37 16.74
C LYS A 97 7.91 -24.64 15.30
N PRO A 98 8.46 -23.66 14.56
CA PRO A 98 8.46 -22.22 14.87
C PRO A 98 7.02 -21.69 14.98
N LYS A 99 6.80 -20.73 15.88
CA LYS A 99 5.47 -20.22 16.23
C LYS A 99 5.41 -18.69 16.21
N LEU A 100 4.28 -18.14 15.81
CA LEU A 100 3.89 -16.76 16.09
C LEU A 100 3.00 -16.77 17.33
N GLU A 101 3.26 -15.94 18.35
CA GLU A 101 2.47 -16.00 19.59
C GLU A 101 0.98 -15.69 19.36
N SER A 102 0.68 -14.77 18.45
CA SER A 102 -0.68 -14.44 18.01
C SER A 102 -0.68 -13.91 16.57
N ALA A 103 -1.64 -14.36 15.77
CA ALA A 103 -1.87 -13.87 14.41
C ALA A 103 -2.86 -12.69 14.34
N THR A 104 -3.50 -12.32 15.46
CA THR A 104 -4.65 -11.40 15.48
C THR A 104 -4.35 -10.06 14.81
N ASP A 105 -3.28 -9.38 15.21
CA ASP A 105 -2.98 -8.03 14.70
C ASP A 105 -2.58 -8.07 13.22
N ILE A 106 -1.85 -9.10 12.80
CA ILE A 106 -1.47 -9.30 11.40
C ILE A 106 -2.72 -9.58 10.55
N ASN A 107 -3.63 -10.44 11.02
CA ASN A 107 -4.86 -10.78 10.30
C ASN A 107 -5.81 -9.58 10.22
N ASN A 108 -5.92 -8.78 11.29
CA ASN A 108 -6.72 -7.56 11.29
C ASN A 108 -6.16 -6.52 10.31
N ALA A 109 -4.86 -6.25 10.35
CA ALA A 109 -4.20 -5.33 9.43
C ALA A 109 -4.33 -5.81 7.97
N ALA A 110 -4.11 -7.10 7.71
CA ALA A 110 -4.25 -7.68 6.38
C ALA A 110 -5.69 -7.56 5.86
N THR A 111 -6.70 -7.78 6.70
CA THR A 111 -8.11 -7.63 6.34
C THR A 111 -8.43 -6.19 5.92
N VAL A 112 -7.94 -5.20 6.67
CA VAL A 112 -8.12 -3.77 6.34
C VAL A 112 -7.40 -3.41 5.04
N ALA A 113 -6.17 -3.89 4.85
CA ALA A 113 -5.41 -3.67 3.61
C ALA A 113 -6.09 -4.30 2.39
N ILE A 114 -6.57 -5.53 2.50
CA ILE A 114 -7.32 -6.21 1.43
C ILE A 114 -8.59 -5.43 1.08
N ALA A 115 -9.33 -4.95 2.08
CA ALA A 115 -10.53 -4.15 1.85
C ALA A 115 -10.21 -2.82 1.13
N CYS A 116 -9.14 -2.12 1.54
CA CYS A 116 -8.70 -0.90 0.85
C CYS A 116 -8.35 -1.18 -0.62
N VAL A 117 -7.51 -2.18 -0.87
CA VAL A 117 -7.07 -2.53 -2.23
C VAL A 117 -8.27 -2.95 -3.07
N GLY A 118 -9.16 -3.78 -2.52
CA GLY A 118 -10.36 -4.25 -3.20
C GLY A 118 -11.35 -3.12 -3.55
N ALA A 119 -11.44 -2.08 -2.73
CA ALA A 119 -12.28 -0.90 -2.98
C ALA A 119 -11.66 0.09 -3.97
N SER A 120 -10.36 -0.02 -4.25
CA SER A 120 -9.62 0.89 -5.15
C SER A 120 -9.44 0.33 -6.58
N GLN A 121 -9.96 -0.88 -6.85
CA GLN A 121 -9.91 -1.53 -8.17
C GLN A 121 -10.86 -0.93 -9.21
#